data_AF-A0A950VIS2-F1
#
_entry.id   AF-A0A950VIS2-F1
#
_cell.length_a   1.000
_cell.length_b   1.000
_cell.length_c   1.000
_cell.angle_alpha   90.00
_cell.angle_beta   90.00
_cell.angle_gamma   90.00
#
_symmetry.space_group_name_H-M   'P 1'
#
loop_
_entity.id
_entity.type
_entity.pdbx_description
1 polymer ?
#
loop_
_entity_poly.entity_id
_entity_poly.type
_entity_poly.pdbx_seq_one_letter_code
_entity_poly.pdbx_strand_id
1 'polypeptide(L)'
;MRASKRPSKVFGGPAEPVLQQAAAPFVHLFGGEQDPRQGPPSHLETARARRWFETVGWGVEAGQYSYQQPVEGRAGPRVRVGGQSLLLISAYDYLGLIGHPAIEQAAVAAIRHFGTGPGGVRLLTGTSELHRR
;
A
#
# COMPACT_ATOMS: atom_id res chain seq x y z
N MET A 1 -15.02 -16.10 -20.33
CA MET A 1 -13.79 -15.61 -19.67
C MET A 1 -13.38 -14.29 -20.33
N ARG A 2 -13.73 -13.13 -19.75
CA ARG A 2 -13.30 -11.83 -20.27
C ARG A 2 -12.14 -11.35 -19.40
N ALA A 3 -10.92 -11.47 -19.91
CA ALA A 3 -9.74 -10.89 -19.28
C ALA A 3 -9.89 -9.36 -19.30
N SER A 4 -10.21 -8.79 -18.15
CA SER A 4 -10.14 -7.34 -17.93
C SER A 4 -8.68 -6.93 -17.99
N LYS A 5 -8.27 -6.30 -19.11
CA LYS A 5 -6.96 -5.66 -19.25
C LYS A 5 -6.92 -4.48 -18.28
N ARG A 6 -6.18 -4.61 -17.18
CA ARG A 6 -5.84 -3.47 -16.32
C ARG A 6 -5.04 -2.45 -17.14
N PRO A 7 -5.34 -1.15 -17.08
CA PRO A 7 -4.58 -0.16 -17.82
C PRO A 7 -3.15 -0.05 -17.24
N SER A 8 -2.17 -0.41 -18.05
CA SER A 8 -0.74 -0.44 -17.75
C SER A 8 -0.06 0.93 -17.90
N LYS A 9 -0.68 2.00 -17.40
CA LYS A 9 -0.09 3.35 -17.45
C LYS A 9 0.06 3.90 -16.04
N VAL A 10 1.06 3.40 -15.31
CA VAL A 10 1.44 3.97 -14.02
C VAL A 10 2.65 4.88 -14.16
N PHE A 11 3.45 4.73 -15.22
CA PHE A 11 4.55 5.62 -15.54
C PHE A 11 4.71 5.74 -17.06
N GLY A 12 4.22 6.84 -17.65
CA GLY A 12 4.30 7.05 -19.10
C GLY A 12 4.08 8.50 -19.50
N GLY A 13 5.19 9.26 -19.58
CA GLY A 13 5.27 10.60 -20.18
C GLY A 13 4.79 11.75 -19.29
N PRO A 14 5.26 13.00 -19.53
CA PRO A 14 4.79 14.16 -18.78
C PRO A 14 3.29 14.32 -19.03
N ALA A 15 2.49 14.17 -17.98
CA ALA A 15 1.09 14.58 -18.03
C ALA A 15 1.09 16.11 -18.18
N GLU A 16 0.55 16.60 -19.30
CA GLU A 16 0.11 17.98 -19.47
C GLU A 16 -0.64 18.42 -18.20
N PRO A 17 -0.45 19.66 -17.70
CA PRO A 17 -1.07 20.08 -16.46
C PRO A 17 -2.59 20.15 -16.64
N VAL A 18 -3.29 19.10 -16.19
CA VAL A 18 -4.75 19.09 -15.97
C VAL A 18 -5.05 19.95 -14.73
N LEU A 19 -4.65 21.21 -14.77
CA LEU A 19 -4.91 22.22 -13.74
C LEU A 19 -5.99 23.21 -14.16
N GLN A 20 -6.62 23.02 -15.33
CA GLN A 20 -7.71 23.88 -15.78
C GLN A 20 -9.05 23.14 -15.69
N GLN A 21 -9.90 23.65 -14.78
CA GLN A 21 -11.37 23.62 -14.78
C GLN A 21 -12.18 22.55 -14.02
N ALA A 22 -11.58 21.65 -13.25
CA ALA A 22 -12.32 20.98 -12.17
C ALA A 22 -12.08 21.72 -10.84
N ALA A 23 -13.12 21.99 -10.05
CA ALA A 23 -12.94 22.46 -8.68
C ALA A 23 -11.92 21.55 -7.97
N ALA A 24 -10.94 22.12 -7.27
CA ALA A 24 -9.86 21.34 -6.68
C ALA A 24 -10.47 20.21 -5.82
N PRO A 25 -9.97 18.96 -5.93
CA PRO A 25 -10.56 17.78 -5.27
C PRO A 25 -10.57 17.88 -3.74
N PHE A 26 -9.86 18.88 -3.19
CA PHE A 26 -9.74 19.15 -1.77
C PHE A 26 -10.74 20.20 -1.25
N VAL A 27 -11.56 20.79 -2.12
CA VAL A 27 -12.63 21.72 -1.71
C VAL A 27 -13.57 20.97 -0.75
N HIS A 28 -13.67 21.48 0.48
CA HIS A 28 -14.40 20.85 1.60
C HIS A 28 -13.86 19.49 2.09
N LEU A 29 -12.61 19.11 1.77
CA LEU A 29 -11.99 17.88 2.30
C LEU A 29 -12.05 17.84 3.83
N PHE A 30 -11.73 18.96 4.47
CA PHE A 30 -11.81 19.17 5.92
C PHE A 30 -13.15 19.76 6.37
N GLY A 31 -14.08 20.01 5.44
CA GLY A 31 -15.44 20.41 5.78
C GLY A 31 -16.13 19.29 6.57
N GLY A 32 -16.91 19.65 7.60
CA GLY A 32 -17.62 18.72 8.47
C GLY A 32 -18.74 17.95 7.77
N GLU A 33 -19.75 17.53 8.53
CA GLU A 33 -20.92 16.80 8.00
C GLU A 33 -21.84 17.65 7.11
N GLN A 34 -21.55 18.93 6.90
CA GLN A 34 -22.38 19.87 6.12
C GLN A 34 -22.19 19.71 4.60
N ASP A 35 -22.06 18.49 4.08
CA ASP A 35 -22.05 18.24 2.63
C ASP A 35 -23.49 18.19 2.12
N PRO A 36 -23.90 19.05 1.18
CA PRO A 36 -25.27 19.05 0.64
C PRO A 36 -25.61 17.79 -0.18
N ARG A 37 -24.64 16.90 -0.45
CA ARG A 37 -24.82 15.65 -1.23
C ARG A 37 -25.21 14.43 -0.37
N GLN A 38 -25.70 14.65 0.84
CA GLN A 38 -26.11 13.56 1.75
C GLN A 38 -27.31 12.77 1.22
N GLY A 39 -27.12 11.46 1.05
CA GLY A 39 -28.20 10.48 0.96
C GLY A 39 -28.55 9.90 2.34
N PRO A 40 -29.58 9.04 2.46
CA PRO A 40 -29.99 8.47 3.75
C PRO A 40 -28.81 7.72 4.41
N PRO A 41 -28.63 7.85 5.73
CA PRO A 41 -27.43 7.38 6.40
C PRO A 41 -27.39 5.85 6.41
N SER A 42 -26.38 5.26 5.78
CA SER A 42 -25.90 3.93 6.12
C SER A 42 -24.66 4.07 7.02
N HIS A 43 -24.42 3.11 7.91
CA HIS A 43 -23.29 3.15 8.85
C HIS A 43 -21.90 3.15 8.17
N LEU A 44 -21.83 2.91 6.86
CA LEU A 44 -20.59 2.86 6.09
C LEU A 44 -20.48 3.98 5.04
N GLU A 45 -21.55 4.71 4.74
CA GLU A 45 -21.58 5.76 3.70
C GLU A 45 -21.67 7.16 4.29
N THR A 46 -20.72 7.51 5.16
CA THR A 46 -20.60 8.89 5.64
C THR A 46 -20.13 9.82 4.51
N ALA A 47 -20.50 11.10 4.59
CA ALA A 47 -20.01 12.12 3.65
C ALA A 47 -18.47 12.18 3.59
N ARG A 48 -17.79 11.92 4.72
CA ARG A 48 -16.32 11.86 4.79
C ARG A 48 -15.75 10.68 3.98
N ALA A 49 -16.34 9.50 4.10
CA ALA A 49 -15.92 8.33 3.33
C ALA A 49 -16.10 8.56 1.83
N ARG A 50 -17.27 9.09 1.41
CA ARG A 50 -17.52 9.45 0.00
C ARG A 50 -16.50 10.45 -0.54
N ARG A 51 -16.20 11.53 0.20
CA ARG A 51 -15.16 12.51 -0.18
C ARG A 51 -13.79 11.88 -0.35
N TRP A 52 -13.39 10.96 0.53
CA TRP A 52 -12.13 10.24 0.40
C TRP A 52 -12.09 9.43 -0.90
N PHE A 53 -13.13 8.66 -1.20
CA PHE A 53 -13.19 7.87 -2.43
C PHE A 53 -13.24 8.73 -3.70
N GLU A 54 -13.99 9.83 -3.69
CA GLU A 54 -14.02 10.81 -4.80
C GLU A 54 -12.63 11.41 -5.04
N THR A 55 -11.94 11.82 -3.97
CA THR A 55 -10.58 12.39 -4.04
C THR A 55 -9.59 11.38 -4.60
N VAL A 56 -9.66 10.13 -4.13
CA VAL A 56 -8.83 9.04 -4.64
C VAL A 56 -9.15 8.75 -6.11
N GLY A 57 -10.43 8.69 -6.48
CA GLY A 57 -10.87 8.47 -7.86
C GLY A 57 -10.36 9.56 -8.80
N TRP A 58 -10.50 10.83 -8.41
CA TRP A 58 -9.92 11.96 -9.12
C TRP A 58 -8.40 11.82 -9.27
N GLY A 59 -7.69 11.43 -8.21
CA GLY A 59 -6.24 11.23 -8.25
C GLY A 59 -5.82 10.12 -9.21
N VAL A 60 -6.64 9.06 -9.36
CA VAL A 60 -6.42 8.01 -10.36
C VAL A 60 -6.59 8.56 -11.78
N GLU A 61 -7.68 9.28 -12.04
CA GLU A 61 -7.95 9.89 -13.35
C GLU A 61 -6.88 10.91 -13.76
N ALA A 62 -6.40 11.69 -12.80
CA ALA A 62 -5.34 12.69 -12.99
C ALA A 62 -3.92 12.10 -13.05
N GLY A 63 -3.75 10.78 -12.90
CA GLY A 63 -2.43 10.15 -12.88
C GLY A 63 -1.58 10.49 -11.65
N GLN A 64 -2.20 10.89 -10.55
CA GLN A 64 -1.57 11.30 -9.29
C GLN A 64 -1.70 10.24 -8.17
N TYR A 65 -2.21 9.05 -8.47
CA TYR A 65 -2.40 7.99 -7.48
C TYR A 65 -1.06 7.35 -7.09
N SER A 66 -0.57 7.65 -5.88
CA SER A 66 0.73 7.19 -5.35
C SER A 66 0.64 6.02 -4.38
N TYR A 67 -0.56 5.54 -4.04
CA TYR A 67 -0.74 4.43 -3.11
C TYR A 67 -0.56 3.06 -3.77
N GLN A 68 -0.17 2.06 -2.98
CA GLN A 68 -0.08 0.64 -3.39
C GLN A 68 0.73 0.40 -4.67
N GLN A 69 1.75 1.23 -4.90
CA GLN A 69 2.67 1.05 -6.01
C GLN A 69 3.46 -0.24 -5.82
N PRO A 70 3.41 -1.19 -6.78
CA PRO A 70 4.08 -2.47 -6.62
C PRO A 70 5.59 -2.27 -6.68
N VAL A 71 6.25 -2.53 -5.56
CA VAL A 71 7.71 -2.62 -5.51
C VAL A 71 8.13 -3.94 -6.12
N GLU A 72 9.04 -3.87 -7.08
CA GLU A 72 9.52 -5.04 -7.82
C GLU A 72 10.74 -5.63 -7.13
N GLY A 73 10.64 -6.91 -6.74
CA GLY A 73 11.73 -7.63 -6.10
C GLY A 73 11.92 -7.25 -4.64
N ARG A 74 13.17 -7.25 -4.19
CA ARG A 74 13.53 -6.99 -2.79
C ARG A 74 13.52 -5.50 -2.48
N ALA A 75 12.99 -5.14 -1.32
CA ALA A 75 13.15 -3.79 -0.76
C ALA A 75 14.61 -3.54 -0.33
N GLY A 76 15.02 -2.28 -0.40
CA GLY A 76 16.33 -1.79 0.01
C GLY A 76 16.42 -0.26 -0.18
N PRO A 77 17.60 0.34 -0.05
CA PRO A 77 17.78 1.79 -0.21
C PRO A 77 17.35 2.32 -1.59
N ARG A 78 17.43 1.46 -2.61
CA ARG A 78 16.89 1.67 -3.95
C ARG A 78 15.88 0.58 -4.27
N VAL A 79 14.77 0.96 -4.88
CA VAL A 79 13.72 0.06 -5.32
C VAL A 79 13.40 0.27 -6.79
N ARG A 80 12.76 -0.73 -7.40
CA ARG A 80 12.21 -0.61 -8.75
C ARG A 80 10.69 -0.57 -8.68
N VAL A 81 10.08 0.47 -9.25
CA VAL A 81 8.63 0.67 -9.30
C VAL A 81 8.28 1.09 -10.72
N GLY A 82 7.35 0.38 -11.36
CA GLY A 82 6.94 0.68 -12.74
C GLY A 82 8.12 0.67 -13.74
N GLY A 83 9.11 -0.20 -13.54
CA GLY A 83 10.32 -0.26 -14.36
C GLY A 83 11.38 0.80 -14.05
N GLN A 84 11.12 1.76 -13.15
CA GLN A 84 12.06 2.84 -12.82
C GLN A 84 12.79 2.58 -11.49
N SER A 85 14.07 2.93 -11.42
CA SER A 85 14.85 2.87 -10.17
C SER A 85 14.68 4.15 -9.36
N LEU A 86 14.23 4.02 -8.11
CA LEU A 86 13.93 5.12 -7.19
C LEU A 86 14.66 4.95 -5.85
N LEU A 87 14.92 6.05 -5.16
CA LEU A 87 15.38 6.03 -3.75
C LEU A 87 14.18 5.79 -2.83
N LEU A 88 14.27 4.83 -1.92
CA LEU A 88 13.21 4.54 -0.96
C LEU A 88 13.47 5.27 0.36
N ILE A 89 12.88 6.45 0.50
CA ILE A 89 12.98 7.29 1.73
C ILE A 89 11.79 7.12 2.69
N SER A 90 10.88 6.19 2.37
CA SER A 90 9.68 5.88 3.16
C SER A 90 9.69 4.46 3.73
N ALA A 91 10.84 3.79 3.74
CA ALA A 91 11.00 2.47 4.35
C ALA A 91 11.21 2.56 5.86
N TYR A 92 10.85 1.49 6.55
CA TYR A 92 11.13 1.28 7.98
C TYR A 92 12.42 0.46 8.21
N ASP A 93 13.22 0.23 7.18
CA ASP A 93 14.48 -0.53 7.26
C ASP A 93 15.65 0.37 7.65
N TYR A 94 15.58 0.95 8.85
CA TYR A 94 16.55 1.95 9.33
C TYR A 94 17.98 1.42 9.41
N LEU A 95 18.15 0.11 9.63
CA LEU A 95 19.44 -0.55 9.75
C LEU A 95 19.88 -1.27 8.46
N GLY A 96 19.06 -1.27 7.41
CA GLY A 96 19.37 -1.98 6.16
C GLY A 96 19.41 -3.50 6.33
N LEU A 97 18.63 -4.06 7.26
CA LEU A 97 18.64 -5.48 7.59
C LEU A 97 17.68 -6.30 6.73
N ILE A 98 16.74 -5.68 6.00
CA ILE A 98 15.93 -6.35 4.98
C ILE A 98 16.84 -6.71 3.81
N GLY A 99 17.54 -7.80 3.94
CA GLY A 99 18.79 -7.89 3.19
C GLY A 99 19.63 -9.04 3.62
N HIS A 100 19.75 -9.10 4.94
CA HIS A 100 20.99 -9.52 5.51
C HIS A 100 21.16 -11.04 5.33
N PRO A 101 22.25 -11.51 4.69
CA PRO A 101 22.42 -12.93 4.38
C PRO A 101 22.27 -13.83 5.61
N ALA A 102 22.79 -13.40 6.76
CA ALA A 102 22.68 -14.17 8.00
C ALA A 102 21.22 -14.27 8.51
N ILE A 103 20.41 -13.22 8.34
CA ILE A 103 19.00 -13.23 8.76
C ILE A 103 18.18 -14.12 7.82
N GLU A 104 18.41 -14.02 6.51
CA GLU A 104 17.74 -14.88 5.54
C GLU A 104 18.07 -16.36 5.75
N GLN A 105 19.34 -16.68 5.97
CA GLN A 105 19.77 -18.05 6.25
C GLN A 105 19.13 -18.58 7.54
N ALA A 106 19.11 -17.77 8.61
CA ALA A 106 18.46 -18.14 9.86
C ALA A 106 16.94 -18.35 9.67
N ALA A 107 16.26 -17.48 8.93
CA ALA A 107 14.84 -17.62 8.64
C ALA A 107 14.53 -18.87 7.81
N VAL A 108 15.29 -19.15 6.75
CA VAL A 108 15.14 -20.37 5.94
C VAL A 108 15.41 -21.62 6.76
N ALA A 109 16.44 -21.62 7.61
CA ALA A 109 16.74 -22.73 8.51
C ALA A 109 15.60 -22.97 9.52
N ALA A 110 15.06 -21.89 10.10
CA ALA A 110 13.93 -21.98 11.01
C ALA A 110 12.69 -22.55 10.31
N ILE A 111 12.38 -22.12 9.08
CA ILE A 111 11.25 -22.67 8.31
C ILE A 111 11.46 -24.16 8.01
N ARG A 112 12.68 -24.57 7.62
CA ARG A 112 12.99 -25.98 7.34
C ARG A 112 12.83 -26.88 8.57
N HIS A 113 13.11 -26.36 9.76
CA HIS A 113 13.07 -27.13 11.00
C HIS A 113 11.72 -27.06 11.71
N PHE A 114 11.13 -25.87 11.82
CA PHE A 114 9.90 -25.61 12.61
C PHE A 114 8.64 -25.46 11.75
N GLY A 115 8.76 -25.41 10.42
CA GLY A 115 7.64 -25.15 9.51
C GLY A 115 7.29 -23.66 9.40
N THR A 116 6.16 -23.36 8.75
CA THR A 116 5.72 -21.97 8.46
C THR A 116 4.92 -21.33 9.59
N GLY A 117 4.63 -22.06 10.67
CA GLY A 117 3.87 -21.54 11.80
C GLY A 117 3.82 -22.49 12.99
N PRO A 118 3.46 -21.98 14.18
CA PRO A 118 3.57 -22.72 15.44
C PRO A 118 2.40 -23.69 15.73
N GLY A 119 1.41 -23.82 14.84
CA GLY A 119 0.27 -24.75 15.02
C GLY A 119 -0.76 -24.35 16.10
N GLY A 120 -0.60 -23.18 16.74
CA GLY A 120 -1.56 -22.66 17.71
C GLY A 120 -1.08 -21.40 18.44
N VAL A 121 -1.86 -20.94 19.42
CA VAL A 121 -1.49 -19.82 20.29
C VAL A 121 -0.46 -20.28 21.34
N ARG A 122 0.38 -19.35 21.81
CA ARG A 122 1.46 -19.62 22.77
C ARG A 122 0.98 -20.32 24.05
N LEU A 123 -0.22 -19.98 24.54
CA LEU A 123 -0.82 -20.54 25.76
C LEU A 123 -1.12 -22.04 25.64
N LEU A 124 -1.37 -22.54 24.43
CA LEU A 124 -1.71 -23.93 24.17
C LEU A 124 -0.54 -24.63 23.45
N THR A 125 -0.68 -24.87 22.15
CA THR A 125 0.27 -25.65 21.34
C THR A 125 1.33 -24.80 20.62
N GLY A 126 1.28 -23.46 20.75
CA GLY A 126 2.06 -22.56 19.91
C GLY A 126 3.48 -22.23 20.38
N THR A 127 3.95 -22.79 21.49
CA THR A 127 5.28 -22.49 22.02
C THR A 127 6.32 -23.46 21.46
N SER A 128 7.14 -23.00 20.51
CA SER A 128 8.32 -23.73 20.00
C SER A 128 9.59 -23.48 20.84
N GLU A 129 10.62 -24.31 20.64
CA GLU A 129 11.92 -24.17 21.29
C GLU A 129 12.56 -22.79 21.07
N LEU A 130 12.42 -22.20 19.87
CA LEU A 130 12.94 -20.86 19.55
C LEU A 130 12.40 -19.77 20.47
N HIS A 131 11.20 -19.93 21.03
CA HIS A 131 10.63 -18.94 21.95
C HIS A 131 11.24 -18.99 23.37
N ARG A 132 12.03 -20.03 23.68
CA ARG A 132 12.63 -20.27 24.99
C ARG A 132 14.16 -20.23 24.98
N ARG A 133 14.78 -19.87 23.85
CA ARG A 133 16.23 -19.72 23.71
C ARG A 133 16.68 -18.31 24.05
#